data_AF-A0A1B8A6N4-F1
#
_entry.id   AF-A0A1B8A6N4-F1
#
_cell.length_a   1.000
_cell.length_b   1.000
_cell.length_c   1.000
_cell.angle_alpha   90.00
_cell.angle_beta   90.00
_cell.angle_gamma   90.00
#
_symmetry.space_group_name_H-M   'P 1'
#
loop_
_entity.id
_entity.type
_entity.pdbx_description
1 polymer ?
#
loop_
_entity_poly.entity_id
_entity_poly.type
_entity_poly.pdbx_seq_one_letter_code
_entity_poly.pdbx_strand_id
1 'polypeptide(L)'
;MDLDVLCTICGSSDARRCACCHSAAYCSLECQQTDWRTHRLLCRKFSEHAQGNFANRPSPTHHLAVFFPMDKTRPSLVWVDTKKDKYEAKPYFHPVLDQLLHIPGNDNYIGRGLRQVRGNILRGRPSNQDTIHLWFLDPDVPPRNIKTNQAIHGTIPTLIGDTWGEFIWKGPVVAVMRKGADFEPRHSTDITLTAYRDAIDYLGYYMDTIGSMIEPGGQDDHFSKRVLAQRTSKVIGVRINCLRDQIDRQEPQMVEVAVPKTHPLFNLEGDDPCGIPSLFGLDLVAKSYSSNQSSDGGNDNDDDDDGLQNPLAQLLLISTSIKDGKWVYLPDYRRHLCRGSVLFVCRSKRDIKMEDIHTFCNLIEKIGVPFVLKENPSDSGARKRLLNQLEEEGVRRRLSYVPYT
;
A
#
# COMPACT_ATOMS: atom_id res chain seq x y z
N MET A 1 -15.85 24.80 9.70
CA MET A 1 -15.43 24.22 8.41
C MET A 1 -14.31 23.27 8.75
N ASP A 2 -14.55 21.97 8.62
CA ASP A 2 -13.46 21.00 8.65
C ASP A 2 -12.48 21.39 7.55
N LEU A 3 -11.18 21.50 7.89
CA LEU A 3 -10.13 21.71 6.90
C LEU A 3 -10.25 20.64 5.82
N ASP A 4 -10.25 21.04 4.55
CA ASP A 4 -10.23 20.11 3.42
C ASP A 4 -9.08 19.12 3.60
N VAL A 5 -9.40 17.84 3.76
CA VAL A 5 -8.40 16.79 3.93
C VAL A 5 -8.12 16.18 2.56
N LEU A 6 -6.84 16.12 2.18
CA LEU A 6 -6.44 15.52 0.91
C LEU A 6 -6.22 14.01 1.04
N CYS A 7 -6.50 13.28 -0.03
CA CYS A 7 -6.18 11.86 -0.15
C CYS A 7 -4.67 11.65 -0.04
N THR A 8 -4.26 10.78 0.89
CA THR A 8 -2.85 10.43 1.17
C THR A 8 -2.16 9.82 -0.06
N ILE A 9 -2.91 9.16 -0.95
CA ILE A 9 -2.36 8.47 -2.12
C ILE A 9 -2.41 9.29 -3.41
N CYS A 10 -3.43 10.15 -3.61
CA CYS A 10 -3.59 10.86 -4.89
C CYS A 10 -3.91 12.35 -4.78
N GLY A 11 -3.98 12.93 -3.58
CA GLY A 11 -4.16 14.37 -3.39
C GLY A 11 -5.57 14.90 -3.70
N SER A 12 -6.53 14.03 -4.01
CA SER A 12 -7.94 14.42 -4.20
C SER A 12 -8.49 15.07 -2.93
N SER A 13 -9.27 16.14 -3.07
CA SER A 13 -9.97 16.81 -1.97
C SER A 13 -11.20 16.06 -1.48
N ASP A 14 -11.76 15.14 -2.27
CA ASP A 14 -12.87 14.28 -1.86
C ASP A 14 -12.34 13.07 -1.06
N ALA A 15 -11.75 13.33 0.10
CA ALA A 15 -11.15 12.29 0.93
C ALA A 15 -11.79 12.21 2.32
N ARG A 16 -11.97 10.99 2.81
CA ARG A 16 -12.47 10.71 4.15
C ARG A 16 -11.34 10.17 5.02
N ARG A 17 -11.31 10.62 6.28
CA ARG A 17 -10.34 10.13 7.27
C ARG A 17 -10.52 8.63 7.48
N CYS A 18 -9.41 7.93 7.69
CA CYS A 18 -9.42 6.54 8.11
C CYS A 18 -10.21 6.39 9.41
N ALA A 19 -11.20 5.49 9.40
CA ALA A 19 -12.11 5.28 10.53
C ALA A 19 -11.41 4.77 11.81
N CYS A 20 -10.20 4.24 11.70
CA CYS A 20 -9.43 3.78 12.86
C CYS A 20 -8.56 4.90 13.45
N CYS A 21 -7.61 5.43 12.68
CA CYS A 21 -6.61 6.36 13.19
C CYS A 21 -7.00 7.84 13.11
N HIS A 22 -7.97 8.19 12.27
CA HIS A 22 -8.33 9.56 11.89
C HIS A 22 -7.17 10.47 11.41
N SER A 23 -6.00 9.90 11.12
CA SER A 23 -4.76 10.64 10.83
C SER A 23 -4.43 10.74 9.34
N ALA A 24 -4.71 9.67 8.58
CA ALA A 24 -4.64 9.67 7.12
C ALA A 24 -6.05 9.73 6.53
N ALA A 25 -6.19 10.19 5.29
CA ALA A 25 -7.44 10.18 4.54
C ALA A 25 -7.29 9.59 3.13
N TYR A 26 -8.38 9.06 2.60
CA TYR A 26 -8.43 8.42 1.29
C TYR A 26 -9.73 8.78 0.56
N CYS A 27 -9.66 8.97 -0.75
CA CYS A 27 -10.82 9.24 -1.59
C CYS A 27 -11.56 7.99 -2.08
N SER A 28 -10.93 6.82 -1.95
CA SER A 28 -11.53 5.55 -2.33
C SER A 28 -10.90 4.40 -1.56
N LEU A 29 -11.55 3.24 -1.61
CA LEU A 29 -11.05 2.00 -1.03
C LEU A 29 -9.73 1.56 -1.70
N GLU A 30 -9.58 1.78 -3.00
CA GLU A 30 -8.36 1.45 -3.76
C GLU A 30 -7.18 2.32 -3.29
N CYS A 31 -7.42 3.59 -2.98
CA CYS A 31 -6.39 4.45 -2.38
C CYS A 31 -6.03 3.98 -0.97
N GLN A 32 -7.01 3.61 -0.14
CA GLN A 32 -6.74 3.05 1.19
C GLN A 32 -5.95 1.74 1.11
N GLN A 33 -6.32 0.84 0.20
CA GLN A 33 -5.67 -0.45 0.01
C GLN A 33 -4.29 -0.34 -0.61
N THR A 34 -4.05 0.69 -1.43
CA THR A 34 -2.71 1.06 -1.90
C THR A 34 -1.78 1.40 -0.72
N ASP A 35 -2.27 2.13 0.29
CA ASP A 35 -1.45 2.49 1.45
C ASP A 35 -1.42 1.40 2.54
N TRP A 36 -2.39 0.48 2.54
CA TRP A 36 -2.72 -0.37 3.68
C TRP A 36 -1.52 -1.10 4.29
N ARG A 37 -0.65 -1.67 3.45
CA ARG A 37 0.53 -2.43 3.89
C ARG A 37 1.45 -1.60 4.79
N THR A 38 1.66 -0.34 4.42
CA THR A 38 2.47 0.62 5.13
C THR A 38 1.69 1.22 6.30
N HIS A 39 0.47 1.69 6.02
CA HIS A 39 -0.41 2.34 6.97
C HIS A 39 -0.69 1.48 8.21
N ARG A 40 -1.03 0.20 8.02
CA ARG A 40 -1.41 -0.73 9.10
C ARG A 40 -0.32 -0.92 10.16
N LEU A 41 0.94 -0.63 9.82
CA LEU A 41 2.06 -0.75 10.77
C LEU A 41 1.92 0.22 11.95
N LEU A 42 1.32 1.40 11.70
CA LEU A 42 1.15 2.46 12.68
C LEU A 42 -0.31 2.87 12.89
N CYS A 43 -1.26 2.46 12.03
CA CYS A 43 -2.68 2.84 12.09
C CYS A 43 -3.31 2.63 13.48
N ARG A 44 -3.29 1.39 13.98
CA ARG A 44 -3.89 1.07 15.28
C ARG A 44 -3.15 1.76 16.43
N LYS A 45 -1.82 1.80 16.39
CA LYS A 45 -1.01 2.52 17.39
C LYS A 45 -1.37 4.00 17.42
N PHE A 46 -1.53 4.62 16.26
CA PHE A 46 -1.95 6.02 16.16
C PHE A 46 -3.35 6.22 16.72
N SER A 47 -4.27 5.29 16.44
CA SER A 47 -5.61 5.28 17.04
C SER A 47 -5.55 5.16 18.55
N GLU A 48 -4.77 4.23 19.11
CA GLU A 48 -4.54 4.09 20.55
C GLU A 48 -3.97 5.38 21.16
N HIS A 49 -3.04 6.05 20.47
CA HIS A 49 -2.52 7.36 20.89
C HIS A 49 -3.56 8.48 20.79
N ALA A 50 -4.45 8.45 19.79
CA ALA A 50 -5.50 9.46 19.57
C ALA A 50 -6.72 9.27 20.49
N GLN A 51 -7.17 8.03 20.70
CA GLN A 51 -8.30 7.63 21.54
C GLN A 51 -7.89 7.54 23.02
N GLY A 52 -6.61 7.29 23.30
CA GLY A 52 -6.13 6.95 24.64
C GLY A 52 -5.03 7.84 25.20
N ASN A 53 -4.63 8.95 24.54
CA ASN A 53 -4.19 10.21 25.16
C ASN A 53 -3.10 11.00 24.37
N PHE A 54 -3.50 12.13 23.77
CA PHE A 54 -2.68 13.35 23.82
C PHE A 54 -2.36 13.77 25.28
N ALA A 55 -3.06 13.23 26.28
CA ALA A 55 -2.76 13.34 27.71
C ALA A 55 -1.59 12.47 28.24
N ASN A 56 -1.07 11.47 27.50
CA ASN A 56 0.13 10.69 27.82
C ASN A 56 1.36 11.34 27.17
N ARG A 57 1.15 12.47 26.50
CA ARG A 57 2.23 13.36 26.08
C ARG A 57 3.02 13.75 27.34
N PRO A 58 4.32 13.43 27.41
CA PRO A 58 5.09 13.66 28.64
C PRO A 58 5.14 15.12 29.07
N SER A 59 5.13 16.06 28.12
CA SER A 59 5.03 17.50 28.38
C SER A 59 4.56 18.25 27.13
N PRO A 60 4.16 19.53 27.22
CA PRO A 60 3.80 20.35 26.04
C PRO A 60 4.90 20.49 24.99
N THR A 61 6.17 20.23 25.36
CA THR A 61 7.32 20.28 24.44
C THR A 61 7.56 18.95 23.72
N HIS A 62 6.90 17.86 24.12
CA HIS A 62 6.98 16.59 23.42
C HIS A 62 6.02 16.55 22.24
N HIS A 63 6.51 16.09 21.09
CA HIS A 63 5.71 15.92 19.87
C HIS A 63 5.86 14.51 19.34
N LEU A 64 4.81 13.98 18.73
CA LEU A 64 4.83 12.65 18.14
C LEU A 64 5.74 12.62 16.92
N ALA A 65 6.58 11.59 16.82
CA ALA A 65 7.50 11.34 15.73
C ALA A 65 7.42 9.88 15.28
N VAL A 66 7.90 9.59 14.06
CA VAL A 66 8.08 8.22 13.58
C VAL A 66 9.56 7.86 13.66
N PHE A 67 9.86 6.75 14.32
CA PHE A 67 11.19 6.18 14.42
C PHE A 67 11.31 4.93 13.58
N PHE A 68 12.36 4.86 12.77
CA PHE A 68 12.79 3.68 12.02
C PHE A 68 14.05 3.12 12.71
N PRO A 69 13.88 2.23 13.71
CA PRO A 69 15.00 1.60 14.41
C PRO A 69 15.84 0.76 13.44
N MET A 70 17.17 0.84 13.57
CA MET A 70 18.05 0.06 12.70
C MET A 70 18.04 -1.43 13.00
N ASP A 71 17.66 -1.82 14.21
CA ASP A 71 17.77 -3.17 14.77
C ASP A 71 16.43 -3.93 14.85
N LYS A 72 15.31 -3.28 14.48
CA LYS A 72 13.97 -3.88 14.47
C LYS A 72 13.35 -3.78 13.10
N THR A 73 12.45 -4.68 12.76
CA THR A 73 11.83 -4.79 11.44
C THR A 73 10.59 -3.92 11.23
N ARG A 74 10.22 -3.08 12.21
CA ARG A 74 9.01 -2.26 12.16
C ARG A 74 9.26 -0.84 12.69
N PRO A 75 8.65 0.18 12.06
CA PRO A 75 8.67 1.54 12.61
C PRO A 75 7.82 1.63 13.89
N SER A 76 8.05 2.68 14.66
CA SER A 76 7.34 2.97 15.90
C SER A 76 7.01 4.45 16.04
N LEU A 77 5.90 4.75 16.71
CA LEU A 77 5.60 6.09 17.18
C LEU A 77 6.36 6.35 18.50
N VAL A 78 6.97 7.52 18.62
CA VAL A 78 7.74 7.94 19.80
C VAL A 78 7.47 9.41 20.12
N TRP A 79 7.53 9.77 21.41
CA TRP A 79 7.48 11.15 21.86
C TRP A 79 8.89 11.75 21.86
N VAL A 80 9.05 12.88 21.16
CA VAL A 80 10.33 13.60 21.07
C VAL A 80 10.19 14.96 21.73
N ASP A 81 10.98 15.20 22.78
CA ASP A 81 11.08 16.51 23.42
C ASP A 81 11.66 17.55 22.46
N THR A 82 11.30 18.82 22.68
CA THR A 82 11.79 19.93 21.88
C THR A 82 12.31 21.04 22.79
N LYS A 83 13.56 21.45 22.56
CA LYS A 83 14.24 22.43 23.40
C LYS A 83 14.51 23.70 22.61
N LYS A 84 14.26 24.85 23.26
CA LYS A 84 14.59 26.15 22.68
C LYS A 84 16.10 26.27 22.51
N ASP A 85 16.54 26.68 21.33
CA ASP A 85 17.92 27.09 21.10
C ASP A 85 18.23 28.33 21.93
N LYS A 86 19.32 28.26 22.71
CA LYS A 86 19.77 29.33 23.60
C LYS A 86 20.49 30.47 22.87
N TYR A 87 20.90 30.26 21.63
CA TYR A 87 21.70 31.19 20.83
C TYR A 87 20.89 31.90 19.76
N GLU A 88 19.66 31.45 19.46
CA GLU A 88 18.81 32.12 18.49
C GLU A 88 18.02 33.30 19.08
N ALA A 89 18.09 34.45 18.40
CA ALA A 89 17.33 35.65 18.74
C ALA A 89 15.80 35.42 18.65
N LYS A 90 15.36 34.56 17.73
CA LYS A 90 13.97 34.12 17.60
C LYS A 90 13.85 32.69 18.12
N PRO A 91 12.79 32.31 18.85
CA PRO A 91 12.66 30.96 19.38
C PRO A 91 12.71 29.91 18.27
N TYR A 92 13.76 29.10 18.27
CA TYR A 92 13.88 27.89 17.45
C TYR A 92 13.86 26.69 18.38
N PHE A 93 13.01 25.71 18.11
CA PHE A 93 12.90 24.52 18.96
C PHE A 93 13.53 23.31 18.27
N HIS A 94 14.64 22.79 18.79
CA HIS A 94 15.29 21.60 18.25
C HIS A 94 14.70 20.32 18.85
N PRO A 95 14.42 19.29 18.04
CA PRO A 95 14.06 17.97 18.54
C PRO A 95 15.28 17.33 19.26
N VAL A 96 15.04 16.77 20.44
CA VAL A 96 16.07 16.05 21.21
C VAL A 96 16.13 14.61 20.70
N LEU A 97 17.14 14.30 19.87
CA LEU A 97 17.23 13.03 19.15
C LEU A 97 18.38 12.13 19.62
N ASP A 98 19.11 12.51 20.66
CA ASP A 98 20.33 11.83 21.11
C ASP A 98 20.13 10.36 21.45
N GLN A 99 18.98 10.01 22.04
CA GLN A 99 18.67 8.62 22.35
C GLN A 99 18.24 7.81 21.12
N LEU A 100 17.60 8.44 20.14
CA LEU A 100 17.07 7.77 18.94
C LEU A 100 18.14 7.61 17.84
N LEU A 101 19.04 8.59 17.74
CA LEU A 101 20.14 8.64 16.79
C LEU A 101 21.47 8.32 17.48
N HIS A 102 21.48 7.22 18.22
CA HIS A 102 22.66 6.68 18.89
C HIS A 102 22.90 5.23 18.46
N ILE A 103 24.18 4.85 18.38
CA ILE A 103 24.60 3.46 18.13
C ILE A 103 25.56 3.06 19.25
N PRO A 104 25.28 1.95 19.98
CA PRO A 104 26.16 1.47 21.04
C PRO A 104 27.61 1.26 20.57
N GLY A 105 28.55 1.68 21.40
CA GLY A 105 29.99 1.65 21.09
C GLY A 105 30.53 2.93 20.42
N ASN A 106 29.73 4.01 20.42
CA ASN A 106 30.15 5.35 20.03
C ASN A 106 29.87 6.32 21.19
N ASP A 107 30.91 6.68 21.93
CA ASP A 107 30.80 7.49 23.17
C ASP A 107 30.68 8.99 22.89
N ASN A 108 31.08 9.43 21.69
CA ASN A 108 31.01 10.81 21.24
C ASN A 108 29.80 11.06 20.35
N TYR A 109 29.45 12.34 20.17
CA TYR A 109 28.42 12.76 19.23
C TYR A 109 28.72 12.24 17.82
N ILE A 110 27.74 11.59 17.22
CA ILE A 110 27.76 11.17 15.82
C ILE A 110 27.08 12.29 15.02
N GLY A 111 27.73 12.73 13.94
CA GLY A 111 27.16 13.70 13.01
C GLY A 111 25.75 13.30 12.57
N ARG A 112 24.90 14.29 12.26
CA ARG A 112 23.53 14.07 11.82
C ARG A 112 23.27 14.77 10.50
N GLY A 113 22.70 14.03 9.56
CA GLY A 113 22.11 14.57 8.34
C GLY A 113 20.64 14.96 8.57
N LEU A 114 20.19 15.96 7.82
CA LEU A 114 18.80 16.41 7.78
C LEU A 114 18.34 16.53 6.32
N ARG A 115 17.14 16.01 6.03
CA ARG A 115 16.40 16.26 4.79
C ARG A 115 15.02 16.83 5.12
N GLN A 116 14.55 17.79 4.31
CA GLN A 116 13.28 18.49 4.53
C GLN A 116 12.27 18.14 3.45
N VAL A 117 11.26 17.33 3.76
CA VAL A 117 10.18 16.98 2.82
C VAL A 117 9.05 18.01 2.94
N ARG A 118 8.92 18.86 1.92
CA ARG A 118 7.90 19.94 1.87
C ARG A 118 6.69 19.62 1.01
N GLY A 119 6.69 18.47 0.36
CA GLY A 119 5.63 18.01 -0.53
C GLY A 119 5.92 16.61 -1.06
N ASN A 120 4.93 16.02 -1.72
CA ASN A 120 4.99 14.72 -2.34
C ASN A 120 4.24 14.75 -3.69
N ILE A 121 4.97 15.08 -4.76
CA ILE A 121 4.41 15.18 -6.11
C ILE A 121 3.90 13.82 -6.64
N LEU A 122 4.49 12.71 -6.17
CA LEU A 122 4.06 11.36 -6.52
C LEU A 122 2.62 11.11 -6.06
N ARG A 123 2.18 11.81 -5.02
CA ARG A 123 0.84 11.69 -4.44
C ARG A 123 -0.07 12.87 -4.76
N GLY A 124 0.29 13.69 -5.74
CA GLY A 124 -0.50 14.85 -6.16
C GLY A 124 -0.49 16.01 -5.15
N ARG A 125 0.47 16.04 -4.23
CA ARG A 125 0.60 17.10 -3.21
C ARG A 125 1.94 17.82 -3.40
N PRO A 126 2.07 18.79 -4.33
CA PRO A 126 3.36 19.44 -4.59
C PRO A 126 3.89 20.25 -3.40
N SER A 127 3.01 20.65 -2.49
CA SER A 127 3.35 21.26 -1.22
C SER A 127 2.49 20.68 -0.09
N ASN A 128 3.06 20.68 1.11
CA ASN A 128 2.41 20.35 2.36
C ASN A 128 2.27 21.62 3.20
N GLN A 129 1.27 21.67 4.08
CA GLN A 129 1.11 22.76 5.05
C GLN A 129 2.27 22.82 6.05
N ASP A 130 2.74 21.65 6.47
CA ASP A 130 3.80 21.44 7.44
C ASP A 130 4.96 20.67 6.80
N THR A 131 6.17 20.89 7.30
CA THR A 131 7.40 20.29 6.74
C THR A 131 7.81 19.06 7.54
N ILE A 132 8.26 18.00 6.87
CA ILE A 132 8.81 16.81 7.52
C ILE A 132 10.32 16.95 7.57
N HIS A 133 10.91 16.81 8.74
CA HIS A 133 12.35 16.71 8.91
C HIS A 133 12.73 15.24 9.11
N LEU A 134 13.49 14.69 8.15
CA LEU A 134 14.08 13.36 8.22
C LEU A 134 15.51 13.49 8.73
N TRP A 135 15.74 12.98 9.94
CA TRP A 135 17.03 12.95 10.58
C TRP A 135 17.64 11.54 10.51
N PHE A 136 18.91 11.48 10.19
CA PHE A 136 19.71 10.25 10.10
C PHE A 136 21.15 10.55 10.50
N LEU A 137 21.95 9.51 10.66
CA LEU A 137 23.38 9.67 10.96
C LEU A 137 24.10 10.14 9.71
N ASP A 138 25.00 11.11 9.88
CA ASP A 138 25.78 11.71 8.79
C ASP A 138 26.53 10.61 8.00
N PRO A 139 26.28 10.49 6.68
CA PRO A 139 26.90 9.46 5.86
C PRO A 139 28.42 9.62 5.72
N ASP A 140 28.97 10.83 5.93
CA ASP A 140 30.38 11.13 5.66
C ASP A 140 31.31 10.65 6.80
N VAL A 141 30.77 10.42 7.99
CA VAL A 141 31.51 9.90 9.16
C VAL A 141 30.82 8.64 9.67
N PRO A 142 31.10 7.46 9.07
CA PRO A 142 30.39 6.24 9.42
C PRO A 142 30.71 5.82 10.87
N PRO A 143 29.71 5.79 11.77
CA PRO A 143 29.93 5.38 13.15
C PRO A 143 30.19 3.88 13.24
N ARG A 144 30.86 3.46 14.32
CA ARG A 144 31.09 2.03 14.58
C ARG A 144 29.75 1.32 14.72
N ASN A 145 29.68 0.08 14.24
CA ASN A 145 28.51 -0.79 14.32
C ASN A 145 27.26 -0.30 13.56
N ILE A 146 27.38 0.65 12.63
CA ILE A 146 26.27 0.99 11.74
C ILE A 146 25.91 -0.18 10.82
N LYS A 147 24.61 -0.50 10.73
CA LYS A 147 24.08 -1.59 9.90
C LYS A 147 22.92 -1.08 9.05
N THR A 148 22.53 -1.86 8.04
CA THR A 148 21.31 -1.62 7.27
C THR A 148 20.10 -1.49 8.19
N ASN A 149 19.29 -0.47 7.95
CA ASN A 149 18.10 -0.20 8.75
C ASN A 149 17.06 -1.30 8.51
N GLN A 150 16.86 -2.18 9.51
CA GLN A 150 15.93 -3.30 9.39
C GLN A 150 14.47 -2.86 9.34
N ALA A 151 14.10 -1.69 9.89
CA ALA A 151 12.72 -1.21 9.83
C ALA A 151 12.33 -0.78 8.40
N ILE A 152 13.31 -0.40 7.58
CA ILE A 152 13.12 -0.03 6.18
C ILE A 152 13.30 -1.26 5.27
N HIS A 153 14.34 -2.06 5.50
CA HIS A 153 14.80 -3.10 4.56
C HIS A 153 14.65 -4.55 5.05
N GLY A 154 14.33 -4.77 6.32
CA GLY A 154 14.45 -6.09 6.96
C GLY A 154 13.26 -7.03 6.76
N THR A 155 12.29 -6.70 5.91
CA THR A 155 11.13 -7.54 5.60
C THR A 155 11.06 -7.89 4.12
N ILE A 156 10.33 -8.94 3.77
CA ILE A 156 10.01 -9.27 2.37
C ILE A 156 8.47 -9.24 2.21
N PRO A 157 7.93 -8.33 1.37
CA PRO A 157 8.65 -7.24 0.72
C PRO A 157 9.20 -6.23 1.75
N THR A 158 10.10 -5.34 1.37
CA THR A 158 10.63 -4.29 2.27
C THR A 158 9.59 -3.17 2.48
N LEU A 159 9.78 -2.28 3.46
CA LEU A 159 8.85 -1.17 3.72
C LEU A 159 8.74 -0.23 2.51
N ILE A 160 9.83 -0.11 1.75
CA ILE A 160 9.94 0.66 0.51
C ILE A 160 9.96 -0.26 -0.73
N GLY A 161 9.50 -1.50 -0.60
CA GLY A 161 9.64 -2.52 -1.66
C GLY A 161 8.82 -2.26 -2.92
N ASP A 162 7.81 -1.39 -2.83
CA ASP A 162 7.03 -0.90 -3.97
C ASP A 162 7.62 0.34 -4.66
N THR A 163 8.76 0.86 -4.17
CA THR A 163 9.37 2.12 -4.61
C THR A 163 10.53 1.89 -5.61
N TRP A 164 11.45 2.84 -5.75
CA TRP A 164 12.64 2.70 -6.59
C TRP A 164 13.66 1.75 -5.95
N GLY A 165 13.92 1.94 -4.65
CA GLY A 165 14.60 0.94 -3.82
C GLY A 165 16.12 0.80 -4.02
N GLU A 166 16.79 1.73 -4.68
CA GLU A 166 18.25 1.65 -4.89
C GLU A 166 19.07 2.01 -3.64
N PHE A 167 18.60 2.97 -2.84
CA PHE A 167 19.38 3.45 -1.71
C PHE A 167 19.18 2.59 -0.44
N ILE A 168 20.28 2.00 0.03
CA ILE A 168 20.30 1.23 1.27
C ILE A 168 20.54 2.15 2.47
N TRP A 169 19.44 2.64 3.05
CA TRP A 169 19.46 3.34 4.33
C TRP A 169 20.11 2.51 5.44
N LYS A 170 21.15 3.06 6.06
CA LYS A 170 21.86 2.52 7.22
C LYS A 170 21.62 3.37 8.46
N GLY A 171 21.72 2.74 9.63
CA GLY A 171 21.53 3.43 10.91
C GLY A 171 20.08 3.81 11.19
N PRO A 172 19.79 4.35 12.39
CA PRO A 172 18.47 4.82 12.76
C PRO A 172 18.05 6.04 11.93
N VAL A 173 16.75 6.13 11.64
CA VAL A 173 16.15 7.30 10.98
C VAL A 173 14.96 7.78 11.82
N VAL A 174 14.80 9.10 11.98
CA VAL A 174 13.66 9.70 12.69
C VAL A 174 12.98 10.72 11.80
N ALA A 175 11.67 10.59 11.62
CA ALA A 175 10.83 11.59 10.98
C ALA A 175 10.09 12.41 12.04
N VAL A 176 10.31 13.72 12.04
CA VAL A 176 9.59 14.69 12.89
C VAL A 176 8.83 15.69 12.01
N MET A 177 7.72 16.23 12.51
CA MET A 177 6.94 17.22 11.77
C MET A 177 7.15 18.64 12.34
N ARG A 178 7.27 19.60 11.44
CA ARG A 178 7.56 21.01 11.74
C ARG A 178 6.42 21.87 11.23
N LYS A 179 5.97 22.80 12.06
CA LYS A 179 4.83 23.66 11.74
C LYS A 179 5.24 24.67 10.67
N GLY A 180 4.51 24.68 9.56
CA GLY A 180 4.73 25.57 8.43
C GLY A 180 5.66 25.00 7.35
N ALA A 181 5.60 25.64 6.18
CA ALA A 181 6.38 25.33 4.98
C ALA A 181 7.48 26.37 4.68
N ASP A 182 7.78 27.24 5.66
CA ASP A 182 8.84 28.23 5.55
C ASP A 182 10.20 27.57 5.33
N PHE A 183 11.20 28.33 4.86
CA PHE A 183 12.56 27.84 4.65
C PHE A 183 13.15 27.18 5.90
N GLU A 184 12.77 27.71 7.07
CA GLU A 184 13.24 27.25 8.37
C GLU A 184 12.06 27.21 9.37
N PRO A 185 11.31 26.09 9.44
CA PRO A 185 10.16 25.98 10.32
C PRO A 185 10.61 25.79 11.78
N ARG A 186 10.23 26.74 12.63
CA ARG A 186 10.81 26.95 13.98
C ARG A 186 10.15 26.14 15.10
N HIS A 187 8.94 25.63 14.86
CA HIS A 187 8.15 24.91 15.85
C HIS A 187 7.91 23.47 15.41
N SER A 188 7.88 22.54 16.36
CA SER A 188 7.41 21.17 16.11
C SER A 188 5.90 21.08 16.19
N THR A 189 5.36 20.03 15.57
CA THR A 189 3.97 19.60 15.67
C THR A 189 3.94 18.07 15.58
N ASP A 190 2.83 17.42 15.91
CA ASP A 190 2.74 15.96 15.91
C ASP A 190 2.69 15.40 14.51
N ILE A 191 3.55 14.44 14.20
CA ILE A 191 3.56 13.79 12.89
C ILE A 191 2.21 13.12 12.59
N THR A 192 1.75 13.20 11.35
CA THR A 192 0.55 12.52 10.86
C THR A 192 0.90 11.23 10.12
N LEU A 193 -0.09 10.35 9.92
CA LEU A 193 0.11 9.17 9.08
C LEU A 193 0.20 9.50 7.59
N THR A 194 -0.27 10.68 7.16
CA THR A 194 0.04 11.21 5.82
C THR A 194 1.52 11.58 5.73
N ALA A 195 2.09 12.26 6.73
CA ALA A 195 3.51 12.57 6.78
C ALA A 195 4.39 11.30 6.87
N TYR A 196 3.91 10.25 7.55
CA TYR A 196 4.56 8.94 7.55
C TYR A 196 4.64 8.32 6.14
N ARG A 197 3.58 8.40 5.34
CA ARG A 197 3.60 7.97 3.93
C ARG A 197 4.61 8.78 3.11
N ASP A 198 4.62 10.10 3.29
CA ASP A 198 5.54 11.01 2.59
C ASP A 198 7.00 10.72 2.97
N ALA A 199 7.28 10.41 4.25
CA ALA A 199 8.60 9.97 4.69
C ALA A 199 9.04 8.66 4.00
N ILE A 200 8.14 7.68 3.87
CA ILE A 200 8.45 6.41 3.20
C ILE A 200 8.66 6.60 1.71
N ASP A 201 7.83 7.41 1.06
CA ASP A 201 8.04 7.76 -0.35
C ASP A 201 9.38 8.47 -0.53
N TYR A 202 9.74 9.39 0.38
CA TYR A 202 11.04 10.06 0.33
C TYR A 202 12.18 9.04 0.36
N LEU A 203 12.19 8.18 1.37
CA LEU A 203 13.23 7.17 1.58
C LEU A 203 13.30 6.18 0.41
N GLY A 204 12.15 5.79 -0.16
CA GLY A 204 12.07 4.80 -1.22
C GLY A 204 12.41 5.31 -2.63
N TYR A 205 12.23 6.61 -2.87
CA TYR A 205 12.60 7.27 -4.13
C TYR A 205 13.87 8.13 -4.01
N TYR A 206 14.63 7.95 -2.93
CA TYR A 206 15.93 8.59 -2.75
C TYR A 206 17.00 7.92 -3.62
N MET A 207 17.77 8.73 -4.33
CA MET A 207 19.01 8.34 -4.99
C MET A 207 20.12 9.30 -4.59
N ASP A 208 21.30 8.77 -4.30
CA ASP A 208 22.39 9.54 -3.70
C ASP A 208 22.87 10.71 -4.57
N THR A 209 22.78 10.56 -5.89
CA THR A 209 23.24 11.55 -6.88
C THR A 209 22.26 12.69 -7.12
N ILE A 210 20.97 12.52 -6.83
CA ILE A 210 19.93 13.52 -7.17
C ILE A 210 18.99 13.88 -6.01
N GLY A 211 19.06 13.18 -4.89
CA GLY A 211 18.09 13.29 -3.79
C GLY A 211 16.83 12.46 -4.03
N SER A 212 15.71 12.83 -3.39
CA SER A 212 14.45 12.13 -3.57
C SER A 212 13.64 12.68 -4.74
N MET A 213 13.21 11.81 -5.64
CA MET A 213 12.44 12.20 -6.83
C MET A 213 11.09 12.85 -6.49
N ILE A 214 10.59 12.71 -5.26
CA ILE A 214 9.29 13.26 -4.87
C ILE A 214 9.34 14.75 -4.48
N GLU A 215 10.54 15.33 -4.37
CA GLU A 215 10.71 16.74 -4.01
C GLU A 215 10.53 17.67 -5.22
N PRO A 216 10.05 18.91 -5.02
CA PRO A 216 10.11 19.96 -6.03
C PRO A 216 11.56 20.17 -6.51
N GLY A 217 11.78 20.16 -7.84
CA GLY A 217 13.13 20.25 -8.46
C GLY A 217 13.77 18.90 -8.79
N GLY A 218 13.43 17.81 -8.07
CA GLY A 218 13.87 16.45 -8.40
C GLY A 218 13.31 15.91 -9.74
N GLN A 219 12.36 16.64 -10.33
CA GLN A 219 11.72 16.37 -11.61
C GLN A 219 12.51 16.87 -12.81
N ASP A 220 13.55 17.68 -12.61
CA ASP A 220 14.24 18.28 -13.77
C ASP A 220 15.06 17.24 -14.53
N ASP A 221 15.42 16.15 -13.86
CA ASP A 221 15.95 14.96 -14.48
C ASP A 221 14.89 14.19 -15.32
N HIS A 222 15.27 13.83 -16.55
CA HIS A 222 14.38 13.16 -17.52
C HIS A 222 13.90 11.79 -17.02
N PHE A 223 14.74 11.08 -16.27
CA PHE A 223 14.41 9.77 -15.76
C PHE A 223 13.40 9.85 -14.62
N SER A 224 13.60 10.77 -13.67
CA SER A 224 12.61 11.08 -12.62
C SER A 224 11.22 11.36 -13.19
N LYS A 225 11.12 12.16 -14.26
CA LYS A 225 9.83 12.43 -14.95
C LYS A 225 9.14 11.17 -15.45
N ARG A 226 9.89 10.28 -16.12
CA ARG A 226 9.34 9.01 -16.64
C ARG A 226 8.85 8.11 -15.52
N VAL A 227 9.63 7.98 -14.44
CA VAL A 227 9.28 7.18 -13.26
C VAL A 227 8.01 7.73 -12.61
N LEU A 228 7.97 9.04 -12.35
CA LEU A 228 6.81 9.69 -11.74
C LEU A 228 5.56 9.55 -12.61
N ALA A 229 5.64 9.81 -13.92
CA ALA A 229 4.50 9.69 -14.83
C ALA A 229 3.91 8.26 -14.85
N GLN A 230 4.78 7.23 -14.81
CA GLN A 230 4.31 5.85 -14.72
C GLN A 230 3.62 5.57 -13.37
N ARG A 231 4.15 6.11 -12.28
CA ARG A 231 3.70 5.82 -10.90
C ARG A 231 2.47 6.62 -10.46
N THR A 232 2.26 7.83 -11.00
CA THR A 232 1.09 8.68 -10.72
C THR A 232 -0.15 8.26 -11.51
N SER A 233 0.02 7.54 -12.62
CA SER A 233 -1.09 7.11 -13.46
C SER A 233 -1.98 6.04 -12.80
N LYS A 234 -3.25 6.01 -13.20
CA LYS A 234 -4.25 5.02 -12.78
C LYS A 234 -4.63 4.14 -13.98
N VAL A 235 -5.23 3.00 -13.68
CA VAL A 235 -5.88 2.09 -14.64
C VAL A 235 -7.27 1.76 -14.16
N ILE A 236 -8.14 1.32 -15.05
CA ILE A 236 -9.45 0.83 -14.69
C ILE A 236 -9.36 -0.64 -14.30
N GLY A 237 -9.71 -0.93 -13.05
CA GLY A 237 -9.99 -2.27 -12.55
C GLY A 237 -11.49 -2.49 -12.37
N VAL A 238 -11.89 -3.70 -12.02
CA VAL A 238 -13.28 -4.04 -11.68
C VAL A 238 -13.30 -4.62 -10.28
N ARG A 239 -14.07 -4.01 -9.39
CA ARG A 239 -14.35 -4.55 -8.06
C ARG A 239 -15.70 -5.25 -8.06
N ILE A 240 -15.71 -6.50 -7.61
CA ILE A 240 -16.92 -7.28 -7.40
C ILE A 240 -17.25 -7.23 -5.91
N ASN A 241 -18.37 -6.60 -5.56
CA ASN A 241 -18.79 -6.39 -4.19
C ASN A 241 -19.51 -7.62 -3.62
N CYS A 242 -19.13 -8.03 -2.41
CA CYS A 242 -19.94 -8.97 -1.65
C CYS A 242 -21.26 -8.33 -1.22
N LEU A 243 -22.26 -9.13 -0.89
CA LEU A 243 -23.61 -8.62 -0.58
C LEU A 243 -23.60 -7.58 0.54
N ARG A 244 -22.81 -7.82 1.60
CA ARG A 244 -22.70 -6.88 2.72
C ARG A 244 -22.17 -5.51 2.29
N ASP A 245 -21.09 -5.48 1.51
CA ASP A 245 -20.52 -4.22 1.02
C ASP A 245 -21.45 -3.49 0.04
N GLN A 246 -22.27 -4.21 -0.73
CA GLN A 246 -23.30 -3.59 -1.58
C GLN A 246 -24.34 -2.84 -0.74
N ILE A 247 -24.79 -3.44 0.37
CA ILE A 247 -25.74 -2.84 1.30
C ILE A 247 -25.11 -1.65 2.03
N ASP A 248 -23.94 -1.86 2.64
CA ASP A 248 -23.25 -0.87 3.48
C ASP A 248 -22.83 0.38 2.69
N ARG A 249 -22.38 0.20 1.44
CA ARG A 249 -21.88 1.28 0.59
C ARG A 249 -22.92 1.79 -0.41
N GLN A 250 -24.08 1.13 -0.52
CA GLN A 250 -25.08 1.40 -1.56
C GLN A 250 -24.47 1.36 -2.98
N GLU A 251 -23.61 0.38 -3.22
CA GLU A 251 -22.92 0.18 -4.49
C GLU A 251 -23.44 -1.07 -5.21
N PRO A 252 -23.43 -1.11 -6.56
CA PRO A 252 -23.80 -2.31 -7.29
C PRO A 252 -22.79 -3.44 -7.09
N GLN A 253 -23.18 -4.66 -7.49
CA GLN A 253 -22.35 -5.86 -7.39
C GLN A 253 -21.02 -5.75 -8.15
N MET A 254 -20.98 -5.02 -9.26
CA MET A 254 -19.74 -4.77 -10.01
C MET A 254 -19.59 -3.28 -10.27
N VAL A 255 -18.38 -2.76 -10.06
CA VAL A 255 -18.03 -1.36 -10.30
C VAL A 255 -16.67 -1.25 -10.99
N GLU A 256 -16.58 -0.42 -12.02
CA GLU A 256 -15.29 0.03 -12.57
C GLU A 256 -14.65 1.02 -11.60
N VAL A 257 -13.40 0.78 -11.21
CA VAL A 257 -12.69 1.60 -10.24
C VAL A 257 -11.34 2.03 -10.78
N ALA A 258 -10.96 3.28 -10.52
CA ALA A 258 -9.65 3.80 -10.88
C ALA A 258 -8.60 3.35 -9.84
N VAL A 259 -7.73 2.43 -10.24
CA VAL A 259 -6.69 1.83 -9.40
C VAL A 259 -5.35 2.50 -9.66
N PRO A 260 -4.66 3.04 -8.64
CA PRO A 260 -3.28 3.53 -8.81
C PRO A 260 -2.36 2.44 -9.36
N LYS A 261 -1.50 2.73 -10.36
CA LYS A 261 -0.52 1.74 -10.87
C LYS A 261 0.55 1.33 -9.83
N THR A 262 0.59 2.04 -8.70
CA THR A 262 1.39 1.73 -7.52
C THR A 262 0.69 0.78 -6.54
N HIS A 263 -0.55 0.37 -6.81
CA HIS A 263 -1.28 -0.55 -5.96
C HIS A 263 -0.49 -1.87 -5.80
N PRO A 264 -0.31 -2.41 -4.57
CA PRO A 264 0.49 -3.60 -4.30
C PRO A 264 0.14 -4.82 -5.16
N LEU A 265 -1.14 -4.97 -5.53
CA LEU A 265 -1.65 -6.02 -6.43
C LEU A 265 -0.92 -6.13 -7.79
N PHE A 266 -0.21 -5.08 -8.24
CA PHE A 266 0.52 -5.18 -9.51
C PHE A 266 1.90 -5.83 -9.40
N ASN A 267 2.55 -5.80 -8.22
CA ASN A 267 3.95 -6.24 -8.11
C ASN A 267 4.32 -6.91 -6.77
N LEU A 268 3.45 -6.89 -5.77
CA LEU A 268 3.72 -7.37 -4.40
C LEU A 268 2.66 -8.33 -3.86
N GLU A 269 1.47 -8.36 -4.46
CA GLU A 269 0.35 -9.19 -4.05
C GLU A 269 -0.32 -9.76 -5.32
N GLY A 270 -0.90 -10.96 -5.23
CA GLY A 270 -1.69 -11.54 -6.32
C GLY A 270 -0.89 -12.09 -7.50
N ASP A 271 0.31 -12.63 -7.27
CA ASP A 271 1.25 -13.06 -8.32
C ASP A 271 0.67 -14.05 -9.35
N ASP A 272 -0.27 -14.90 -8.94
CA ASP A 272 -0.88 -15.89 -9.84
C ASP A 272 -2.11 -15.33 -10.55
N PRO A 273 -2.07 -15.16 -11.89
CA PRO A 273 -3.22 -14.71 -12.65
C PRO A 273 -4.32 -15.78 -12.71
N CYS A 274 -5.55 -15.34 -12.94
CA CYS A 274 -6.71 -16.20 -13.09
C CYS A 274 -6.53 -17.12 -14.31
N GLY A 275 -6.67 -18.43 -14.11
CA GLY A 275 -6.26 -19.42 -15.10
C GLY A 275 -7.03 -19.32 -16.42
N ILE A 276 -8.36 -19.22 -16.34
CA ILE A 276 -9.23 -19.16 -17.52
C ILE A 276 -9.07 -17.84 -18.29
N PRO A 277 -9.12 -16.65 -17.67
CA PRO A 277 -8.83 -15.39 -18.37
C PRO A 277 -7.46 -15.34 -19.06
N SER A 278 -6.43 -15.96 -18.45
CA SER A 278 -5.07 -16.01 -19.02
C SER A 278 -5.01 -16.77 -20.36
N LEU A 279 -5.91 -17.73 -20.60
CA LEU A 279 -6.00 -18.43 -21.90
C LEU A 279 -6.29 -17.48 -23.06
N PHE A 280 -6.92 -16.34 -22.78
CA PHE A 280 -7.32 -15.35 -23.78
C PHE A 280 -6.39 -14.13 -23.79
N GLY A 281 -5.25 -14.17 -23.11
CA GLY A 281 -4.30 -13.05 -23.01
C GLY A 281 -4.66 -11.99 -21.99
N LEU A 282 -5.59 -12.29 -21.06
CA LEU A 282 -5.96 -11.38 -19.97
C LEU A 282 -5.49 -11.92 -18.61
N ASP A 283 -4.29 -11.50 -18.21
CA ASP A 283 -3.69 -11.84 -16.92
C ASP A 283 -4.37 -11.09 -15.77
N LEU A 284 -5.57 -11.54 -15.40
CA LEU A 284 -6.31 -10.98 -14.26
C LEU A 284 -5.70 -11.43 -12.95
N VAL A 285 -5.30 -10.48 -12.12
CA VAL A 285 -4.86 -10.71 -10.73
C VAL A 285 -5.88 -10.12 -9.76
N ALA A 286 -6.00 -10.71 -8.59
CA ALA A 286 -7.08 -10.41 -7.65
C ALA A 286 -6.57 -10.11 -6.23
N LYS A 287 -7.25 -9.18 -5.56
CA LYS A 287 -7.08 -8.90 -4.14
C LYS A 287 -8.45 -8.85 -3.46
N SER A 288 -8.61 -9.58 -2.36
CA SER A 288 -9.77 -9.42 -1.48
C SER A 288 -9.61 -8.17 -0.60
N TYR A 289 -10.68 -7.39 -0.56
CA TYR A 289 -10.96 -6.35 0.42
C TYR A 289 -11.86 -6.98 1.48
N SER A 290 -11.30 -7.87 2.27
CA SER A 290 -11.97 -8.33 3.48
C SER A 290 -12.21 -7.13 4.37
N SER A 291 -13.42 -6.99 4.92
CA SER A 291 -13.62 -6.02 6.00
C SER A 291 -12.61 -6.35 7.08
N ASN A 292 -11.73 -5.41 7.42
CA ASN A 292 -11.13 -5.45 8.73
C ASN A 292 -12.25 -5.25 9.73
N GLN A 293 -12.94 -6.32 10.14
CA GLN A 293 -13.38 -6.36 11.51
C GLN A 293 -12.09 -6.25 12.32
N SER A 294 -12.00 -5.13 13.04
CA SER A 294 -11.33 -5.01 14.33
C SER A 294 -10.39 -6.17 14.65
N SER A 295 -9.10 -5.85 14.80
CA SER A 295 -8.10 -6.70 15.46
C SER A 295 -8.39 -6.91 16.95
N ASP A 296 -9.66 -7.04 17.32
CA ASP A 296 -10.10 -7.55 18.61
C ASP A 296 -10.06 -9.07 18.50
N GLY A 297 -9.28 -9.69 19.38
CA GLY A 297 -9.18 -11.14 19.51
C GLY A 297 -10.47 -11.74 20.08
N GLY A 298 -11.58 -11.63 19.36
CA GLY A 298 -12.87 -12.22 19.69
C GLY A 298 -13.14 -13.42 18.79
N ASN A 299 -13.09 -14.61 19.41
CA ASN A 299 -13.61 -15.91 18.99
C ASN A 299 -13.79 -16.18 17.48
N ASP A 300 -12.98 -17.10 16.98
CA ASP A 300 -13.14 -17.86 15.73
C ASP A 300 -14.49 -18.63 15.69
N ASN A 301 -15.59 -17.91 15.51
CA ASN A 301 -16.87 -18.44 15.05
C ASN A 301 -17.22 -17.78 13.70
N ASP A 302 -16.26 -17.83 12.78
CA ASP A 302 -16.23 -17.06 11.53
C ASP A 302 -16.88 -17.80 10.33
N ASP A 303 -17.73 -18.78 10.62
CA ASP A 303 -18.20 -19.77 9.65
C ASP A 303 -19.51 -19.42 8.91
N ASP A 304 -20.29 -18.40 9.31
CA ASP A 304 -21.60 -18.13 8.67
C ASP A 304 -21.91 -16.61 8.51
N ASP A 305 -21.04 -15.84 7.85
CA ASP A 305 -21.49 -14.56 7.26
C ASP A 305 -21.70 -14.74 5.76
N ASP A 306 -22.89 -15.21 5.38
CA ASP A 306 -23.35 -15.31 3.99
C ASP A 306 -23.14 -13.99 3.22
N GLY A 307 -23.17 -12.85 3.91
CA GLY A 307 -22.97 -11.53 3.32
C GLY A 307 -21.54 -11.28 2.81
N LEU A 308 -20.57 -12.08 3.25
CA LEU A 308 -19.18 -12.03 2.81
C LEU A 308 -18.88 -12.93 1.61
N GLN A 309 -19.75 -13.88 1.26
CA GLN A 309 -19.51 -14.72 0.10
C GLN A 309 -19.55 -13.90 -1.19
N ASN A 310 -18.69 -14.25 -2.14
CA ASN A 310 -18.63 -13.58 -3.43
C ASN A 310 -18.60 -14.59 -4.59
N PRO A 311 -19.76 -15.19 -4.94
CA PRO A 311 -19.83 -16.27 -5.93
C PRO A 311 -19.29 -15.87 -7.32
N LEU A 312 -19.52 -14.63 -7.76
CA LEU A 312 -18.98 -14.16 -9.05
C LEU A 312 -17.45 -14.06 -9.04
N ALA A 313 -16.84 -13.55 -7.96
CA ALA A 313 -15.40 -13.55 -7.83
C ALA A 313 -14.83 -14.97 -7.76
N GLN A 314 -15.52 -15.89 -7.08
CA GLN A 314 -15.12 -17.30 -7.01
C GLN A 314 -15.03 -17.95 -8.40
N LEU A 315 -15.97 -17.65 -9.31
CA LEU A 315 -15.91 -18.17 -10.69
C LEU A 315 -14.58 -17.83 -11.37
N LEU A 316 -14.13 -16.58 -11.29
CA LEU A 316 -12.88 -16.14 -11.91
C LEU A 316 -11.63 -16.78 -11.28
N LEU A 317 -11.71 -17.13 -10.00
CA LEU A 317 -10.61 -17.72 -9.24
C LEU A 317 -10.46 -19.23 -9.47
N ILE A 318 -11.43 -19.86 -10.15
CA ILE A 318 -11.41 -21.30 -10.46
C ILE A 318 -10.13 -21.66 -11.21
N SER A 319 -9.54 -22.79 -10.81
CA SER A 319 -8.41 -23.40 -11.51
C SER A 319 -8.85 -24.59 -12.36
N THR A 320 -8.17 -24.78 -13.48
CA THR A 320 -8.33 -25.92 -14.41
C THR A 320 -7.21 -26.96 -14.22
N SER A 321 -6.52 -26.93 -13.07
CA SER A 321 -5.45 -27.89 -12.75
C SER A 321 -6.00 -29.20 -12.18
N ILE A 322 -5.28 -30.28 -12.46
CA ILE A 322 -5.56 -31.62 -11.92
C ILE A 322 -4.38 -31.99 -11.03
N LYS A 323 -4.67 -32.41 -9.80
CA LYS A 323 -3.68 -32.90 -8.83
C LYS A 323 -4.22 -34.18 -8.20
N ASP A 324 -3.39 -35.22 -8.12
CA ASP A 324 -3.74 -36.51 -7.52
C ASP A 324 -5.04 -37.10 -8.08
N GLY A 325 -5.25 -36.97 -9.40
CA GLY A 325 -6.45 -37.47 -10.08
C GLY A 325 -7.74 -36.73 -9.69
N LYS A 326 -7.64 -35.48 -9.20
CA LYS A 326 -8.79 -34.63 -8.85
C LYS A 326 -8.64 -33.22 -9.41
N TRP A 327 -9.75 -32.61 -9.81
CA TRP A 327 -9.79 -31.20 -10.16
C TRP A 327 -9.50 -30.34 -8.93
N VAL A 328 -8.55 -29.42 -9.05
CA VAL A 328 -8.29 -28.40 -8.03
C VAL A 328 -9.18 -27.20 -8.36
N TYR A 329 -10.45 -27.26 -7.97
CA TYR A 329 -11.44 -26.22 -8.29
C TYR A 329 -11.02 -24.85 -7.77
N LEU A 330 -10.61 -24.78 -6.50
CA LEU A 330 -10.11 -23.57 -5.86
C LEU A 330 -8.88 -23.92 -5.03
N PRO A 331 -7.67 -23.53 -5.45
CA PRO A 331 -6.47 -23.79 -4.68
C PRO A 331 -6.53 -23.18 -3.28
N ASP A 332 -5.98 -23.87 -2.28
CA ASP A 332 -6.03 -23.45 -0.88
C ASP A 332 -5.50 -22.02 -0.66
N TYR A 333 -4.42 -21.68 -1.37
CA TYR A 333 -3.81 -20.35 -1.31
C TYR A 333 -4.73 -19.24 -1.86
N ARG A 334 -5.77 -19.56 -2.64
CA ARG A 334 -6.76 -18.60 -3.15
C ARG A 334 -8.04 -18.52 -2.31
N ARG A 335 -8.26 -19.40 -1.33
CA ARG A 335 -9.50 -19.40 -0.53
C ARG A 335 -9.77 -18.08 0.17
N HIS A 336 -8.72 -17.40 0.64
CA HIS A 336 -8.84 -16.08 1.26
C HIS A 336 -9.37 -14.99 0.30
N LEU A 337 -9.23 -15.18 -1.01
CA LEU A 337 -9.75 -14.25 -2.03
C LEU A 337 -11.26 -14.44 -2.28
N CYS A 338 -11.88 -15.48 -1.74
CA CYS A 338 -13.28 -15.83 -2.00
C CYS A 338 -14.27 -15.18 -1.03
N ARG A 339 -13.77 -14.43 -0.04
CA ARG A 339 -14.57 -13.67 0.93
C ARG A 339 -14.34 -12.16 0.74
N GLY A 340 -15.39 -11.39 0.99
CA GLY A 340 -15.41 -9.93 0.87
C GLY A 340 -15.51 -9.45 -0.58
N SER A 341 -15.42 -8.13 -0.74
CA SER A 341 -15.34 -7.53 -2.08
C SER A 341 -13.97 -7.79 -2.69
N VAL A 342 -13.91 -8.11 -3.97
CA VAL A 342 -12.65 -8.52 -4.63
C VAL A 342 -12.35 -7.56 -5.77
N LEU A 343 -11.17 -6.94 -5.74
CA LEU A 343 -10.65 -6.16 -6.85
C LEU A 343 -9.94 -7.08 -7.83
N PHE A 344 -10.32 -6.98 -9.11
CA PHE A 344 -9.58 -7.53 -10.24
C PHE A 344 -8.91 -6.40 -11.02
N VAL A 345 -7.68 -6.64 -11.44
CA VAL A 345 -6.94 -5.77 -12.37
C VAL A 345 -6.17 -6.65 -13.36
N CYS A 346 -5.82 -6.11 -14.52
CA CYS A 346 -4.89 -6.80 -15.40
C CYS A 346 -3.45 -6.48 -15.01
N ARG A 347 -2.62 -7.52 -14.82
CA ARG A 347 -1.23 -7.39 -14.38
C ARG A 347 -0.38 -6.51 -15.29
N SER A 348 -0.66 -6.47 -16.59
CA SER A 348 0.02 -5.59 -17.55
C SER A 348 -0.37 -4.11 -17.40
N LYS A 349 -1.19 -3.75 -16.39
CA LYS A 349 -1.68 -2.38 -16.13
C LYS A 349 -2.47 -1.82 -17.32
N ARG A 350 -3.22 -2.68 -18.01
CA ARG A 350 -4.27 -2.29 -18.96
C ARG A 350 -5.60 -2.11 -18.24
N ASP A 351 -6.44 -1.26 -18.80
CA ASP A 351 -7.82 -1.12 -18.37
C ASP A 351 -8.59 -2.41 -18.65
N ILE A 352 -9.47 -2.76 -17.71
CA ILE A 352 -10.45 -3.83 -17.84
C ILE A 352 -11.85 -3.26 -17.65
N LYS A 353 -12.83 -3.81 -18.36
CA LYS A 353 -14.22 -3.38 -18.31
C LYS A 353 -15.09 -4.37 -17.56
N MET A 354 -16.21 -3.91 -17.02
CA MET A 354 -17.19 -4.81 -16.38
C MET A 354 -17.71 -5.87 -17.36
N GLU A 355 -17.84 -5.53 -18.65
CA GLU A 355 -18.26 -6.46 -19.69
C GLU A 355 -17.28 -7.63 -19.88
N ASP A 356 -15.97 -7.38 -19.74
CA ASP A 356 -14.93 -8.42 -19.82
C ASP A 356 -15.16 -9.43 -18.69
N ILE A 357 -15.29 -8.92 -17.46
CA ILE A 357 -15.53 -9.72 -16.25
C ILE A 357 -16.82 -10.52 -16.36
N HIS A 358 -17.91 -9.88 -16.80
CA HIS A 358 -19.20 -10.54 -16.97
C HIS A 358 -19.12 -11.66 -18.01
N THR A 359 -18.43 -11.44 -19.12
CA THR A 359 -18.24 -12.45 -20.18
C THR A 359 -17.46 -13.66 -19.68
N PHE A 360 -16.41 -13.45 -18.88
CA PHE A 360 -15.66 -14.53 -18.24
C PHE A 360 -16.50 -15.30 -17.22
N CYS A 361 -17.20 -14.62 -16.31
CA CYS A 361 -18.09 -15.29 -15.35
C CYS A 361 -19.11 -16.17 -16.07
N ASN A 362 -19.77 -15.65 -17.10
CA ASN A 362 -20.72 -16.41 -17.92
C ASN A 362 -20.09 -17.59 -18.67
N LEU A 363 -18.82 -17.50 -19.08
CA LEU A 363 -18.13 -18.60 -19.76
C LEU A 363 -17.84 -19.72 -18.76
N ILE A 364 -17.31 -19.34 -17.60
CA ILE A 364 -16.91 -20.27 -16.55
C ILE A 364 -18.14 -20.96 -15.96
N GLU A 365 -19.21 -20.21 -15.67
CA GLU A 365 -20.45 -20.76 -15.12
C GLU A 365 -21.15 -21.73 -16.09
N LYS A 366 -21.19 -21.42 -17.39
CA LYS A 366 -21.91 -22.25 -18.37
C LYS A 366 -21.10 -23.43 -18.89
N ILE A 367 -19.77 -23.33 -18.93
CA ILE A 367 -18.89 -24.32 -19.54
C ILE A 367 -17.94 -24.92 -18.50
N GLY A 368 -17.18 -24.08 -17.81
CA GLY A 368 -16.14 -24.52 -16.87
C GLY A 368 -16.68 -25.34 -15.71
N VAL A 369 -17.65 -24.80 -14.98
CA VAL A 369 -18.24 -25.45 -13.78
C VAL A 369 -18.92 -26.77 -14.15
N PRO A 370 -19.83 -26.87 -15.14
CA PRO A 370 -20.48 -28.13 -15.48
C PRO A 370 -19.50 -29.19 -15.98
N PHE A 371 -18.44 -28.79 -16.71
CA PHE A 371 -17.43 -29.72 -17.19
C PHE A 371 -16.63 -30.31 -16.02
N VAL A 372 -16.10 -29.47 -15.14
CA VAL A 372 -15.30 -29.89 -13.98
C VAL A 372 -16.10 -30.81 -13.03
N LEU A 373 -17.41 -30.59 -12.89
CA LEU A 373 -18.28 -31.42 -12.05
C LEU A 373 -18.64 -32.78 -12.66
N LYS A 374 -18.63 -32.92 -13.99
CA LYS A 374 -19.08 -34.14 -14.69
C LYS A 374 -17.93 -35.03 -15.18
N GLU A 375 -16.84 -34.42 -15.63
CA GLU A 375 -15.76 -35.13 -16.31
C GLU A 375 -14.76 -35.74 -15.32
N ASN A 376 -14.38 -37.00 -15.56
CA ASN A 376 -13.41 -37.69 -14.73
C ASN A 376 -11.99 -37.13 -14.96
N PRO A 377 -11.39 -36.44 -13.97
CA PRO A 377 -10.04 -35.89 -14.11
C PRO A 377 -8.93 -36.94 -14.26
N SER A 378 -9.21 -38.21 -13.96
CA SER A 378 -8.25 -39.31 -14.13
C SER A 378 -8.11 -39.77 -15.59
N ASP A 379 -8.99 -39.33 -16.49
CA ASP A 379 -8.88 -39.61 -17.92
C ASP A 379 -7.76 -38.78 -18.58
N SER A 380 -6.87 -39.46 -19.32
CA SER A 380 -5.77 -38.84 -20.04
C SER A 380 -6.30 -37.90 -21.13
N GLY A 381 -6.35 -36.60 -20.83
CA GLY A 381 -6.80 -35.57 -21.76
C GLY A 381 -8.00 -34.75 -21.29
N ALA A 382 -8.59 -35.03 -20.12
CA ALA A 382 -9.73 -34.28 -19.57
C ALA A 382 -9.46 -32.77 -19.50
N ARG A 383 -8.27 -32.37 -19.02
CA ARG A 383 -7.83 -30.96 -19.03
C ARG A 383 -7.76 -30.37 -20.43
N LYS A 384 -7.21 -31.10 -21.41
CA LYS A 384 -7.10 -30.62 -22.78
C LYS A 384 -8.49 -30.41 -23.41
N ARG A 385 -9.43 -31.31 -23.16
CA ARG A 385 -10.83 -31.17 -23.62
C ARG A 385 -11.50 -29.93 -23.03
N LEU A 386 -11.32 -29.70 -21.72
CA LEU A 386 -11.83 -28.49 -21.06
C LEU A 386 -11.27 -27.22 -21.71
N LEU A 387 -9.95 -27.15 -21.90
CA LEU A 387 -9.30 -25.99 -22.50
C LEU A 387 -9.78 -25.74 -23.92
N ASN A 388 -9.86 -26.77 -24.76
CA ASN A 388 -10.39 -26.65 -26.12
C ASN A 388 -11.84 -26.13 -26.14
N GLN A 389 -12.71 -26.66 -25.26
CA GLN A 389 -14.10 -26.23 -25.21
C GLN A 389 -14.24 -24.78 -24.71
N LEU A 390 -13.42 -24.37 -23.74
CA LEU A 390 -13.35 -22.98 -23.28
C LEU A 390 -12.86 -22.06 -24.40
N GLU A 391 -11.80 -22.43 -25.13
CA GLU A 391 -11.27 -21.66 -26.25
C GLU A 391 -12.30 -21.51 -27.38
N GLU A 392 -12.93 -22.59 -27.82
CA GLU A 392 -13.95 -22.56 -28.87
C GLU A 392 -15.11 -21.62 -28.50
N GLU A 393 -15.64 -21.74 -27.29
CA GLU A 393 -16.75 -20.91 -26.83
C GLU A 393 -16.30 -19.46 -26.56
N GLY A 394 -15.07 -19.26 -26.08
CA GLY A 394 -14.49 -17.94 -25.89
C GLY A 394 -14.30 -17.19 -27.20
N VAL A 395 -13.85 -17.85 -28.27
CA VAL A 395 -13.77 -17.27 -29.61
C VAL A 395 -15.15 -16.87 -30.12
N ARG A 396 -16.20 -17.69 -29.91
CA ARG A 396 -17.59 -17.32 -30.26
C ARG A 396 -18.06 -16.07 -29.52
N ARG A 397 -17.60 -15.88 -28.28
CA ARG A 397 -17.86 -14.69 -27.46
C ARG A 397 -16.90 -13.53 -27.72
N ARG A 398 -16.03 -13.64 -28.73
CA ARG A 398 -15.03 -12.65 -29.12
C ARG A 398 -14.04 -12.30 -28.00
N LEU A 399 -13.75 -13.27 -27.12
CA LEU A 399 -12.68 -13.15 -26.14
C LEU A 399 -11.34 -13.36 -26.85
N SER A 400 -10.62 -12.27 -27.09
CA SER A 400 -9.24 -12.29 -27.57
C SER A 400 -8.56 -11.00 -27.19
N TYR A 401 -7.56 -11.09 -26.33
CA TYR A 401 -6.79 -9.95 -25.87
C TYR A 401 -5.35 -10.10 -26.37
N VAL A 402 -4.93 -9.16 -27.22
CA VAL A 402 -3.54 -9.13 -27.69
C VAL A 402 -2.64 -8.90 -26.47
N PRO A 403 -1.62 -9.77 -26.24
CA PRO A 403 -0.62 -9.51 -25.22
C PRO A 403 0.07 -8.17 -25.51
N TYR A 404 0.17 -7.30 -24.51
CA TYR A 404 1.00 -6.11 -24.64
C TYR A 404 2.46 -6.56 -24.72
N THR A 405 3.14 -6.32 -25.85
CA THR A 405 4.59 -6.51 -26.00
C THR A 405 5.37 -5.49 -25.20
#